data_AF-A0AAF0CC68-F1
#
_entry.id   AF-A0AAF0CC68-F1
#
_cell.length_a   1.000
_cell.length_b   1.000
_cell.length_c   1.000
_cell.angle_alpha   90.00
_cell.angle_beta   90.00
_cell.angle_gamma   90.00
#
_symmetry.space_group_name_H-M   'P 1'
#
loop_
_entity.id
_entity.type
_entity.pdbx_description
1 polymer ?
#
loop_
_entity_poly.entity_id
_entity_poly.type
_entity_poly.pdbx_seq_one_letter_code
_entity_poly.pdbx_strand_id
1 'polypeptide(L)'
;MKRKSLVPALLSFSVVFSGLSWGHSAMYQDNYQYDNSNEGLTAAQIRLLKGPGVLSNLCVDGLANGYPCHNIHLQAFMPKADMGGGSNNLNDIWGWTDPVTGKEIAIVGRTQGTAFVDISDPVNPVHLGLLPGHNNSTSSWRDMKVYNDHAYIVSEASNHGLQVFDLTQLRTASPGSVFTETAHMSDFGSAHNIAINEDSGYAYIVGSNQCSGGLFMVNLLNPGAPAYAGCFSADGYTHDTQCVIYQGPDTAYSGREICIGYNEDTITIVDVSDKSNPVQISRSGYSGSRYTHQGWFLNDNQTTLIMNDELDESGLGNNTTSYIWDVTDLDNPNEIGRYVAPTAAIDHNLYTLNNYVIETNYRAGLRILKTDDIANGNLSEVAYFDTIPGSDSAQYSGTWSNYPYFASGNIVLSDIGTGLFIVKPDWDAIENDTPPPPPPVSYCDAASNNASEEWIAKVMFNSFSHESSGTTYSDLTHIIVPLVTGSNTVEFTPQFSGTSYREYWKVWIDFNGDGTFADSEQVFDSGSASRTAVSGTINVPATVVTDTRMRVVMKYNSAPSACGSFNYGEVEDYTVSFSP
;
A
#
# COMPACT_ATOMS: atom_id res chain seq x y z
N MET A 1 52.71 -59.20 14.55
CA MET A 1 52.84 -58.43 13.29
C MET A 1 51.54 -58.60 12.50
N LYS A 2 51.04 -57.51 11.89
CA LYS A 2 49.79 -57.35 11.12
C LYS A 2 48.59 -56.78 11.90
N ARG A 3 48.54 -55.44 11.86
CA ARG A 3 47.34 -54.59 12.00
C ARG A 3 46.25 -55.05 11.02
N LYS A 4 45.00 -55.13 11.46
CA LYS A 4 43.83 -55.13 10.58
C LYS A 4 43.10 -53.80 10.76
N SER A 5 42.90 -53.16 9.63
CA SER A 5 42.22 -51.88 9.41
C SER A 5 40.77 -51.92 9.86
N LEU A 6 40.34 -50.93 10.65
CA LEU A 6 38.93 -50.56 10.81
C LEU A 6 38.60 -49.57 9.70
N VAL A 7 37.63 -49.93 8.85
CA VAL A 7 36.94 -49.01 7.94
C VAL A 7 35.56 -48.78 8.57
N PRO A 8 35.14 -47.54 8.89
CA PRO A 8 33.75 -47.29 9.22
C PRO A 8 32.96 -47.18 7.92
N ALA A 9 31.89 -47.98 7.82
CA ALA A 9 30.92 -47.87 6.74
C ALA A 9 30.19 -46.53 6.87
N LEU A 10 30.15 -45.75 5.78
CA LEU A 10 29.23 -44.63 5.65
C LEU A 10 27.80 -45.19 5.69
N LEU A 11 27.06 -44.86 6.75
CA LEU A 11 25.60 -44.94 6.72
C LEU A 11 25.09 -43.74 5.92
N SER A 12 24.70 -43.98 4.67
CA SER A 12 23.77 -43.12 3.96
C SER A 12 22.44 -43.13 4.71
N PHE A 13 22.09 -42.03 5.37
CA PHE A 13 20.73 -41.81 5.84
C PHE A 13 19.84 -41.61 4.60
N SER A 14 19.14 -42.67 4.21
CA SER A 14 17.99 -42.56 3.32
C SER A 14 16.88 -41.87 4.11
N VAL A 15 16.63 -40.60 3.81
CA VAL A 15 15.44 -39.88 4.26
C VAL A 15 14.24 -40.61 3.67
N VAL A 16 13.41 -41.19 4.55
CA VAL A 16 12.15 -41.81 4.17
C VAL A 16 11.17 -40.67 3.91
N PHE A 17 10.86 -40.41 2.65
CA PHE A 17 9.76 -39.52 2.27
C PHE A 17 8.45 -40.10 2.82
N SER A 18 7.87 -39.46 3.83
CA SER A 18 6.49 -39.70 4.23
C SER A 18 5.57 -39.25 3.09
N GLY A 19 4.71 -40.16 2.64
CA GLY A 19 3.82 -39.93 1.51
C GLY A 19 2.74 -38.87 1.77
N LEU A 20 2.43 -38.14 0.70
CA LEU A 20 1.18 -37.39 0.47
C LEU A 20 0.80 -36.38 1.57
N SER A 21 1.69 -35.45 1.91
CA SER A 21 1.26 -34.11 2.35
C SER A 21 1.23 -33.21 1.12
N TRP A 22 0.04 -32.81 0.69
CA TRP A 22 -0.12 -31.75 -0.30
C TRP A 22 0.30 -30.47 0.40
N GLY A 23 1.34 -29.79 -0.08
CA GLY A 23 1.82 -28.53 0.46
C GLY A 23 0.92 -27.36 0.11
N HIS A 24 -0.39 -27.54 0.22
CA HIS A 24 -1.38 -26.48 0.00
C HIS A 24 -1.75 -25.88 1.36
N SER A 25 -2.11 -24.59 1.34
CA SER A 25 -2.78 -23.91 2.45
C SER A 25 -3.82 -24.83 3.11
N ALA A 26 -3.78 -24.95 4.43
CA ALA A 26 -4.83 -25.65 5.18
C ALA A 26 -6.13 -24.81 5.25
N MET A 27 -6.05 -23.52 4.92
CA MET A 27 -7.17 -22.56 4.95
C MET A 27 -7.90 -22.45 3.60
N TYR A 28 -7.36 -22.99 2.50
CA TYR A 28 -7.99 -22.99 1.17
C TYR A 28 -8.40 -24.39 0.66
N GLN A 29 -9.55 -24.45 -0.01
CA GLN A 29 -9.89 -25.52 -0.96
C GLN A 29 -9.81 -24.94 -2.39
N ASP A 30 -9.15 -25.65 -3.31
CA ASP A 30 -8.78 -25.34 -4.72
C ASP A 30 -9.88 -24.83 -5.69
N ASN A 31 -10.88 -24.06 -5.27
CA ASN A 31 -12.03 -23.66 -6.09
C ASN A 31 -12.14 -22.17 -6.41
N TYR A 32 -11.16 -21.34 -6.04
CA TYR A 32 -11.12 -19.95 -6.52
C TYR A 32 -10.64 -19.92 -7.97
N GLN A 33 -11.57 -19.66 -8.88
CA GLN A 33 -11.27 -19.41 -10.29
C GLN A 33 -11.15 -17.90 -10.48
N TYR A 34 -10.04 -17.46 -11.08
CA TYR A 34 -9.92 -16.11 -11.62
C TYR A 34 -11.16 -15.77 -12.44
N ASP A 35 -11.80 -14.66 -12.13
CA ASP A 35 -12.88 -14.16 -12.95
C ASP A 35 -12.28 -13.70 -14.29
N ASN A 36 -12.55 -14.46 -15.36
CA ASN A 36 -12.13 -14.14 -16.72
C ASN A 36 -13.03 -13.10 -17.39
N SER A 37 -13.80 -12.33 -16.61
CA SER A 37 -14.75 -11.33 -17.11
C SER A 37 -14.11 -10.29 -18.03
N ASN A 38 -12.77 -10.16 -18.06
CA ASN A 38 -12.04 -9.23 -18.92
C ASN A 38 -12.70 -7.84 -18.89
N GLU A 39 -13.04 -7.36 -17.69
CA GLU A 39 -13.74 -6.08 -17.48
C GLU A 39 -12.84 -4.87 -17.79
N GLY A 40 -11.55 -5.11 -18.05
CA GLY A 40 -10.65 -4.15 -18.68
C GLY A 40 -11.01 -3.89 -20.15
N LEU A 41 -10.41 -2.86 -20.72
CA LEU A 41 -10.58 -2.53 -22.14
C LEU A 41 -10.10 -3.70 -23.02
N THR A 42 -10.94 -4.20 -23.93
CA THR A 42 -10.53 -5.23 -24.89
C THR A 42 -9.38 -4.74 -25.76
N ALA A 43 -8.54 -5.65 -26.28
CA ALA A 43 -7.49 -5.29 -27.23
C ALA A 43 -8.02 -4.52 -28.47
N ALA A 44 -9.30 -4.70 -28.84
CA ALA A 44 -9.95 -3.93 -29.88
C ALA A 44 -10.32 -2.51 -29.42
N GLN A 45 -10.85 -2.35 -28.20
CA GLN A 45 -11.10 -1.04 -27.58
C GLN A 45 -9.80 -0.26 -27.38
N ILE A 46 -8.72 -0.91 -26.93
CA ILE A 46 -7.39 -0.30 -26.80
C ILE A 46 -6.84 0.14 -28.16
N ARG A 47 -7.03 -0.66 -29.22
CA ARG A 47 -6.64 -0.28 -30.59
C ARG A 47 -7.48 0.89 -31.13
N LEU A 48 -8.73 1.04 -30.70
CA LEU A 48 -9.60 2.17 -31.04
C LEU A 48 -9.26 3.43 -30.22
N LEU A 49 -8.69 3.27 -29.03
CA LEU A 49 -8.20 4.35 -28.18
C LEU A 49 -6.83 4.89 -28.61
N LYS A 50 -6.13 4.25 -29.55
CA LYS A 50 -4.90 4.77 -30.19
C LYS A 50 -5.20 6.08 -30.93
N GLY A 51 -5.25 7.18 -30.18
CA GLY A 51 -5.11 8.53 -30.67
C GLY A 51 -3.71 8.74 -31.25
N PRO A 52 -3.51 9.81 -32.04
CA PRO A 52 -2.25 10.05 -32.70
C PRO A 52 -1.22 10.61 -31.70
N GLY A 53 -0.36 9.75 -31.16
CA GLY A 53 0.94 10.12 -30.60
C GLY A 53 1.08 10.15 -29.07
N VAL A 54 2.34 10.29 -28.63
CA VAL A 54 2.86 10.27 -27.25
C VAL A 54 2.04 11.08 -26.22
N LEU A 55 1.29 12.11 -26.66
CA LEU A 55 0.46 12.93 -25.78
C LEU A 55 -0.76 12.21 -25.19
N SER A 56 -1.32 11.20 -25.87
CA SER A 56 -2.45 10.43 -25.31
C SER A 56 -2.02 9.53 -24.15
N ASN A 57 -0.72 9.26 -24.01
CA ASN A 57 -0.17 8.39 -22.99
C ASN A 57 0.19 9.13 -21.70
N LEU A 58 0.28 10.46 -21.74
CA LEU A 58 0.47 11.28 -20.55
C LEU A 58 -0.81 11.28 -19.72
N CYS A 59 -0.64 11.33 -18.40
CA CYS A 59 -1.76 11.50 -17.47
C CYS A 59 -2.18 12.96 -17.45
N VAL A 60 -3.27 13.28 -18.12
CA VAL A 60 -3.81 14.64 -18.20
C VAL A 60 -5.29 14.57 -17.91
N ASP A 61 -5.78 15.44 -17.02
CA ASP A 61 -7.18 15.48 -16.60
C ASP A 61 -7.71 14.11 -16.09
N GLY A 62 -6.85 13.37 -15.38
CA GLY A 62 -7.19 12.08 -14.77
C GLY A 62 -7.20 10.88 -15.71
N LEU A 63 -6.73 11.04 -16.96
CA LEU A 63 -6.74 9.97 -17.97
C LEU A 63 -5.40 9.86 -18.70
N ALA A 64 -4.97 8.61 -18.92
CA ALA A 64 -3.85 8.25 -19.80
C ALA A 64 -4.33 7.14 -20.75
N ASN A 65 -4.51 7.49 -22.02
CA ASN A 65 -4.96 6.58 -23.08
C ASN A 65 -6.28 5.85 -22.77
N GLY A 66 -7.17 6.54 -22.04
CA GLY A 66 -8.48 6.02 -21.61
C GLY A 66 -8.47 5.28 -20.26
N TYR A 67 -7.31 5.13 -19.62
CA TYR A 67 -7.18 4.57 -18.28
C TYR A 67 -7.18 5.68 -17.22
N PRO A 68 -7.94 5.55 -16.12
CA PRO A 68 -7.84 6.44 -14.98
C PRO A 68 -6.42 6.47 -14.43
N CYS A 69 -5.92 7.67 -14.16
CA CYS A 69 -4.58 7.85 -13.64
C CYS A 69 -4.49 9.11 -12.78
N HIS A 70 -3.49 9.13 -11.91
CA HIS A 70 -3.06 10.31 -11.19
C HIS A 70 -1.54 10.26 -11.06
N ASN A 71 -0.85 11.28 -11.58
CA ASN A 71 0.63 11.39 -11.58
C ASN A 71 1.39 10.17 -12.15
N ILE A 72 0.75 9.28 -12.91
CA ILE A 72 1.40 8.13 -13.56
C ILE A 72 1.05 8.11 -15.03
N HIS A 73 2.07 8.20 -15.88
CA HIS A 73 1.91 8.13 -17.33
C HIS A 73 1.96 6.69 -17.83
N LEU A 74 1.19 6.39 -18.88
CA LEU A 74 1.38 5.17 -19.65
C LEU A 74 2.62 5.34 -20.54
N GLN A 75 3.44 4.30 -20.69
CA GLN A 75 4.49 4.24 -21.72
C GLN A 75 4.01 3.38 -22.88
N ALA A 76 3.62 2.14 -22.58
CA ALA A 76 3.07 1.21 -23.55
C ALA A 76 2.18 0.15 -22.89
N PHE A 77 1.39 -0.50 -23.72
CA PHE A 77 0.61 -1.68 -23.38
C PHE A 77 0.90 -2.78 -24.40
N MET A 78 1.27 -3.97 -23.93
CA MET A 78 1.45 -5.17 -24.73
C MET A 78 0.38 -6.21 -24.37
N PRO A 79 -0.57 -6.51 -25.28
CA PRO A 79 -1.59 -7.53 -25.04
C PRO A 79 -0.95 -8.89 -24.76
N LYS A 80 -1.55 -9.70 -23.87
CA LYS A 80 -1.04 -11.05 -23.56
C LYS A 80 -0.86 -11.95 -24.79
N ALA A 81 -1.66 -11.78 -25.83
CA ALA A 81 -1.53 -12.52 -27.09
C ALA A 81 -0.18 -12.27 -27.82
N ASP A 82 0.47 -11.14 -27.57
CA ASP A 82 1.69 -10.71 -28.26
C ASP A 82 2.98 -11.15 -27.51
N MET A 83 2.84 -11.80 -26.35
CA MET A 83 3.94 -12.26 -25.47
C MET A 83 4.22 -13.78 -25.53
N GLY A 84 3.89 -14.44 -26.65
CA GLY A 84 4.07 -15.89 -26.82
C GLY A 84 3.00 -16.75 -26.11
N GLY A 85 2.78 -18.00 -26.54
CA GLY A 85 1.83 -18.88 -25.86
C GLY A 85 0.32 -18.51 -25.98
N GLY A 86 -0.05 -17.60 -26.88
CA GLY A 86 -1.46 -17.28 -27.16
C GLY A 86 -2.15 -16.47 -26.06
N SER A 87 -3.46 -16.69 -25.88
CA SER A 87 -4.33 -15.84 -25.03
C SER A 87 -4.42 -16.26 -23.56
N ASN A 88 -3.51 -17.13 -23.11
CA ASN A 88 -3.48 -17.56 -21.70
C ASN A 88 -3.12 -16.40 -20.77
N ASN A 89 -3.65 -16.45 -19.55
CA ASN A 89 -3.51 -15.42 -18.53
C ASN A 89 -2.06 -15.21 -18.10
N LEU A 90 -1.81 -14.00 -17.60
CA LEU A 90 -0.56 -13.65 -16.92
C LEU A 90 -0.71 -13.90 -15.42
N ASN A 91 0.43 -14.01 -14.73
CA ASN A 91 0.53 -14.03 -13.27
C ASN A 91 1.72 -13.15 -12.85
N ASP A 92 2.50 -13.53 -11.84
CA ASP A 92 3.52 -12.66 -11.26
C ASP A 92 4.55 -12.13 -12.28
N ILE A 93 5.26 -11.07 -11.88
CA ILE A 93 6.22 -10.34 -12.73
C ILE A 93 7.47 -9.97 -11.95
N TRP A 94 8.61 -10.04 -12.63
CA TRP A 94 9.87 -9.53 -12.13
C TRP A 94 10.61 -8.78 -13.24
N GLY A 95 11.79 -8.25 -12.92
CA GLY A 95 12.64 -7.54 -13.85
C GLY A 95 14.10 -7.97 -13.79
N TRP A 96 14.82 -7.73 -14.88
CA TRP A 96 16.27 -7.85 -14.93
C TRP A 96 16.84 -6.73 -15.78
N THR A 97 17.79 -5.99 -15.22
CA THR A 97 18.64 -5.08 -15.97
C THR A 97 19.93 -5.81 -16.31
N ASP A 98 20.20 -6.00 -17.60
CA ASP A 98 21.43 -6.62 -18.06
C ASP A 98 22.64 -5.76 -17.65
N PRO A 99 23.54 -6.25 -16.79
CA PRO A 99 24.68 -5.46 -16.31
C PRO A 99 25.69 -5.12 -17.42
N VAL A 100 25.65 -5.80 -18.56
CA VAL A 100 26.57 -5.57 -19.69
C VAL A 100 25.99 -4.58 -20.70
N THR A 101 24.70 -4.72 -21.04
CA THR A 101 24.07 -3.92 -22.10
C THR A 101 23.23 -2.76 -21.57
N GLY A 102 22.87 -2.78 -20.28
CA GLY A 102 21.95 -1.83 -19.67
C GLY A 102 20.49 -2.04 -20.10
N LYS A 103 20.20 -3.13 -20.82
CA LYS A 103 18.83 -3.45 -21.25
C LYS A 103 17.96 -3.80 -20.07
N GLU A 104 16.75 -3.26 -20.04
CA GLU A 104 15.74 -3.57 -19.03
C GLU A 104 14.75 -4.59 -19.61
N ILE A 105 14.66 -5.75 -18.96
CA ILE A 105 13.83 -6.88 -19.40
C ILE A 105 12.76 -7.15 -18.36
N ALA A 106 11.49 -7.04 -18.75
CA ALA A 106 10.38 -7.56 -17.97
C ALA A 106 10.31 -9.09 -18.11
N ILE A 107 10.25 -9.79 -16.98
CA ILE A 107 10.11 -11.24 -16.87
C ILE A 107 8.68 -11.52 -16.45
N VAL A 108 7.85 -11.91 -17.40
CA VAL A 108 6.39 -11.98 -17.22
C VAL A 108 5.96 -13.43 -17.06
N GLY A 109 5.42 -13.76 -15.89
CA GLY A 109 4.82 -15.05 -15.64
C GLY A 109 3.54 -15.26 -16.44
N ARG A 110 3.36 -16.50 -16.92
CA ARG A 110 2.20 -16.93 -17.70
C ARG A 110 1.75 -18.31 -17.28
N THR A 111 0.50 -18.62 -17.63
CA THR A 111 -0.07 -19.95 -17.37
C THR A 111 0.80 -21.10 -17.89
N GLN A 112 1.48 -20.94 -19.04
CA GLN A 112 2.24 -22.01 -19.69
C GLN A 112 3.77 -21.83 -19.64
N GLY A 113 4.28 -20.86 -18.91
CA GLY A 113 5.71 -20.55 -18.87
C GLY A 113 6.00 -19.10 -18.52
N THR A 114 7.17 -18.62 -18.92
CA THR A 114 7.66 -17.27 -18.62
C THR A 114 8.07 -16.57 -19.89
N ALA A 115 7.52 -15.38 -20.14
CA ALA A 115 7.85 -14.54 -21.29
C ALA A 115 8.90 -13.48 -20.90
N PHE A 116 9.76 -13.13 -21.85
CA PHE A 116 10.78 -12.09 -21.69
C PHE A 116 10.50 -10.96 -22.66
N VAL A 117 10.35 -9.73 -22.15
CA VAL A 117 10.02 -8.54 -22.94
C VAL A 117 11.09 -7.47 -22.69
N ASP A 118 11.79 -7.06 -23.74
CA ASP A 118 12.71 -5.92 -23.70
C ASP A 118 11.91 -4.62 -23.65
N ILE A 119 12.10 -3.85 -22.58
CA ILE A 119 11.43 -2.57 -22.33
C ILE A 119 12.40 -1.38 -22.38
N SER A 120 13.63 -1.59 -22.86
CA SER A 120 14.67 -0.54 -22.90
C SER A 120 14.25 0.67 -23.73
N ASP A 121 13.39 0.45 -24.74
CA ASP A 121 12.54 1.48 -25.33
C ASP A 121 11.11 1.29 -24.80
N PRO A 122 10.72 1.98 -23.71
CA PRO A 122 9.50 1.66 -22.96
C PRO A 122 8.22 1.97 -23.74
N VAL A 123 8.29 2.77 -24.80
CA VAL A 123 7.15 3.05 -25.69
C VAL A 123 7.05 2.05 -26.85
N ASN A 124 8.10 1.25 -27.10
CA ASN A 124 8.13 0.20 -28.13
C ASN A 124 8.67 -1.13 -27.57
N PRO A 125 7.99 -1.76 -26.60
CA PRO A 125 8.47 -3.00 -26.00
C PRO A 125 8.52 -4.16 -27.00
N VAL A 126 9.50 -5.04 -26.85
CA VAL A 126 9.77 -6.15 -27.77
C VAL A 126 9.75 -7.49 -27.04
N HIS A 127 8.82 -8.38 -27.40
CA HIS A 127 8.82 -9.76 -26.92
C HIS A 127 10.02 -10.54 -27.48
N LEU A 128 10.99 -10.84 -26.61
CA LEU A 128 12.21 -11.57 -26.95
C LEU A 128 11.94 -13.07 -27.09
N GLY A 129 11.12 -13.63 -26.22
CA GLY A 129 10.74 -15.04 -26.31
C GLY A 129 10.07 -15.60 -25.07
N LEU A 130 9.76 -16.89 -25.13
CA LEU A 130 9.05 -17.66 -24.11
C LEU A 130 9.91 -18.85 -23.66
N LEU A 131 10.07 -19.01 -22.36
CA LEU A 131 10.50 -20.26 -21.73
C LEU A 131 9.25 -21.04 -21.33
N PRO A 132 8.95 -22.20 -21.96
CA PRO A 132 7.86 -23.06 -21.53
C PRO A 132 8.07 -23.54 -20.09
N GLY A 133 6.98 -23.66 -19.33
CA GLY A 133 7.03 -24.25 -17.99
C GLY A 133 7.64 -25.65 -18.04
N HIS A 134 8.30 -26.07 -16.96
CA HIS A 134 8.97 -27.37 -16.91
C HIS A 134 8.02 -28.50 -17.35
N ASN A 135 8.48 -29.40 -18.23
CA ASN A 135 7.67 -30.44 -18.89
C ASN A 135 6.42 -29.94 -19.65
N ASN A 136 6.39 -28.69 -20.12
CA ASN A 136 5.22 -28.02 -20.71
C ASN A 136 4.02 -27.99 -19.77
N SER A 137 4.28 -27.97 -18.46
CA SER A 137 3.25 -27.84 -17.45
C SER A 137 2.58 -26.47 -17.49
N THR A 138 1.34 -26.42 -17.03
CA THR A 138 0.55 -25.20 -16.95
C THR A 138 0.06 -24.97 -15.53
N SER A 139 0.12 -23.74 -15.04
CA SER A 139 -0.43 -23.33 -13.75
C SER A 139 -0.77 -21.84 -13.78
N SER A 140 -1.87 -21.46 -13.15
CA SER A 140 -2.18 -20.05 -12.91
C SER A 140 -1.23 -19.39 -11.93
N TRP A 141 -0.51 -20.17 -11.11
CA TRP A 141 0.48 -19.68 -10.15
C TRP A 141 1.90 -20.00 -10.58
N ARG A 142 2.69 -18.94 -10.71
CA ARG A 142 4.11 -18.97 -11.06
C ARG A 142 4.74 -17.72 -10.47
N ASP A 143 5.91 -17.90 -9.90
CA ASP A 143 6.70 -16.81 -9.34
C ASP A 143 8.14 -16.94 -9.86
N MET A 144 8.82 -15.82 -9.98
CA MET A 144 10.21 -15.75 -10.39
C MET A 144 10.97 -14.64 -9.69
N LYS A 145 12.23 -14.92 -9.38
CA LYS A 145 13.21 -13.94 -8.91
C LYS A 145 14.51 -14.11 -9.67
N VAL A 146 15.36 -13.09 -9.62
CA VAL A 146 16.61 -13.06 -10.37
C VAL A 146 17.79 -13.03 -9.42
N TYR A 147 18.83 -13.79 -9.75
CA TYR A 147 20.11 -13.73 -9.05
C TYR A 147 21.26 -14.02 -10.02
N ASN A 148 22.26 -13.14 -10.03
CA ASN A 148 23.49 -13.29 -10.81
C ASN A 148 23.23 -13.67 -12.29
N ASP A 149 22.44 -12.86 -13.00
CA ASP A 149 22.01 -13.03 -14.40
C ASP A 149 21.20 -14.32 -14.70
N HIS A 150 20.60 -14.95 -13.68
CA HIS A 150 19.72 -16.10 -13.86
C HIS A 150 18.34 -15.84 -13.25
N ALA A 151 17.30 -16.23 -13.98
CA ALA A 151 15.94 -16.30 -13.45
C ALA A 151 15.71 -17.67 -12.80
N TYR A 152 15.12 -17.65 -11.61
CA TYR A 152 14.76 -18.81 -10.80
C TYR A 152 13.24 -18.82 -10.67
N ILE A 153 12.61 -19.87 -11.19
CA ILE A 153 11.17 -19.88 -11.47
C ILE A 153 10.54 -21.09 -10.79
N VAL A 154 9.50 -20.84 -9.99
CA VAL A 154 8.67 -21.87 -9.36
C VAL A 154 7.24 -21.80 -9.86
N SER A 155 6.46 -22.85 -9.61
CA SER A 155 5.06 -22.91 -9.99
C SER A 155 4.33 -23.98 -9.21
N GLU A 156 3.02 -23.79 -9.02
CA GLU A 156 2.16 -24.81 -8.44
C GLU A 156 1.86 -25.98 -9.38
N ALA A 157 2.34 -25.92 -10.63
CA ALA A 157 2.27 -27.04 -11.54
C ALA A 157 2.89 -28.32 -10.92
N SER A 158 2.20 -29.45 -11.08
CA SER A 158 2.67 -30.72 -10.55
C SER A 158 4.03 -31.12 -11.14
N ASN A 159 4.99 -31.46 -10.28
CA ASN A 159 6.37 -31.80 -10.64
C ASN A 159 7.10 -30.68 -11.40
N HIS A 160 6.79 -29.41 -11.13
CA HIS A 160 7.48 -28.28 -11.74
C HIS A 160 8.91 -28.12 -11.21
N GLY A 161 9.12 -28.24 -9.90
CA GLY A 161 10.41 -27.98 -9.25
C GLY A 161 10.89 -26.53 -9.41
N LEU A 162 12.20 -26.33 -9.28
CA LEU A 162 12.86 -25.06 -9.55
C LEU A 162 13.45 -25.06 -10.96
N GLN A 163 12.90 -24.23 -11.84
CA GLN A 163 13.42 -24.01 -13.19
C GLN A 163 14.41 -22.84 -13.17
N VAL A 164 15.59 -23.02 -13.77
CA VAL A 164 16.62 -21.98 -13.86
C VAL A 164 16.85 -21.59 -15.32
N PHE A 165 16.94 -20.30 -15.61
CA PHE A 165 17.21 -19.79 -16.94
C PHE A 165 18.30 -18.72 -16.93
N ASP A 166 19.36 -18.94 -17.71
CA ASP A 166 20.42 -17.96 -17.97
C ASP A 166 19.88 -16.82 -18.85
N LEU A 167 19.69 -15.65 -18.24
CA LEU A 167 19.13 -14.46 -18.88
C LEU A 167 20.09 -13.85 -19.90
N THR A 168 21.39 -14.18 -19.85
CA THR A 168 22.36 -13.66 -20.81
C THR A 168 22.10 -14.16 -22.24
N GLN A 169 21.36 -15.26 -22.39
CA GLN A 169 20.89 -15.75 -23.69
C GLN A 169 20.00 -14.72 -24.43
N LEU A 170 19.32 -13.85 -23.68
CA LEU A 170 18.45 -12.80 -24.24
C LEU A 170 19.22 -11.74 -25.02
N ARG A 171 20.51 -11.57 -24.75
CA ARG A 171 21.40 -10.60 -25.46
C ARG A 171 21.46 -10.84 -26.96
N THR A 172 21.33 -12.10 -27.38
CA THR A 172 21.42 -12.53 -28.78
C THR A 172 20.14 -13.17 -29.30
N ALA A 173 19.06 -13.18 -28.49
CA ALA A 173 17.80 -13.79 -28.88
C ALA A 173 17.15 -13.04 -30.04
N SER A 174 16.55 -13.79 -30.96
CA SER A 174 15.66 -13.21 -31.98
C SER A 174 14.27 -13.02 -31.36
N PRO A 175 13.54 -11.92 -31.64
CA PRO A 175 12.19 -11.74 -31.12
C PRO A 175 11.28 -12.95 -31.40
N GLY A 176 10.54 -13.37 -30.37
CA GLY A 176 9.68 -14.55 -30.42
C GLY A 176 10.40 -15.90 -30.30
N SER A 177 11.62 -15.94 -29.77
CA SER A 177 12.35 -17.19 -29.52
C SER A 177 11.59 -18.11 -28.55
N VAL A 178 11.81 -19.42 -28.66
CA VAL A 178 11.39 -20.40 -27.64
C VAL A 178 12.64 -20.94 -26.97
N PHE A 179 12.72 -20.80 -25.66
CA PHE A 179 13.88 -21.17 -24.86
C PHE A 179 13.71 -22.54 -24.18
N THR A 180 14.81 -23.04 -23.64
CA THR A 180 14.84 -24.21 -22.75
C THR A 180 15.50 -23.81 -21.44
N GLU A 181 15.09 -24.44 -20.35
CA GLU A 181 15.71 -24.22 -19.05
C GLU A 181 17.21 -24.59 -19.07
N THR A 182 18.00 -23.82 -18.34
CA THR A 182 19.45 -24.00 -18.20
C THR A 182 19.78 -25.09 -17.19
N ALA A 183 19.01 -25.12 -16.09
CA ALA A 183 19.09 -26.14 -15.07
C ALA A 183 17.71 -26.37 -14.45
N HIS A 184 17.57 -27.49 -13.76
CA HIS A 184 16.36 -27.88 -13.06
C HIS A 184 16.70 -28.60 -11.75
N MET A 185 16.00 -28.23 -10.68
CA MET A 185 16.00 -28.98 -9.43
C MET A 185 14.62 -29.60 -9.22
N SER A 186 14.59 -30.90 -8.95
CA SER A 186 13.37 -31.71 -8.78
C SER A 186 13.11 -32.13 -7.34
N ASP A 187 13.83 -31.54 -6.38
CA ASP A 187 13.79 -31.91 -4.95
C ASP A 187 12.42 -31.58 -4.30
N PHE A 188 11.64 -30.70 -4.91
CA PHE A 188 10.24 -30.43 -4.58
C PHE A 188 9.36 -30.51 -5.83
N GLY A 189 8.05 -30.72 -5.62
CA GLY A 189 7.08 -30.87 -6.70
C GLY A 189 6.52 -29.52 -7.16
N SER A 190 5.50 -29.04 -6.46
CA SER A 190 4.92 -27.71 -6.61
C SER A 190 5.48 -26.76 -5.56
N ALA A 191 5.50 -25.46 -5.85
CA ALA A 191 5.73 -24.39 -4.88
C ALA A 191 4.94 -23.14 -5.29
N HIS A 192 4.47 -22.39 -4.29
CA HIS A 192 3.66 -21.20 -4.52
C HIS A 192 4.52 -20.02 -4.94
N ASN A 193 5.60 -19.75 -4.18
CA ASN A 193 6.39 -18.53 -4.30
C ASN A 193 7.89 -18.81 -4.05
N ILE A 194 8.74 -17.86 -4.46
CA ILE A 194 10.18 -17.84 -4.26
C ILE A 194 10.64 -16.43 -3.85
N ALA A 195 11.41 -16.35 -2.77
CA ALA A 195 12.21 -15.19 -2.45
C ALA A 195 13.70 -15.48 -2.65
N ILE A 196 14.50 -14.46 -2.96
CA ILE A 196 15.96 -14.58 -3.01
C ILE A 196 16.56 -13.47 -2.17
N ASN A 197 17.47 -13.85 -1.28
CA ASN A 197 18.41 -12.89 -0.70
C ASN A 197 19.65 -12.81 -1.60
N GLU A 198 19.76 -11.72 -2.34
CA GLU A 198 20.85 -11.50 -3.29
C GLU A 198 22.21 -11.30 -2.59
N ASP A 199 22.24 -10.85 -1.34
CA ASP A 199 23.49 -10.67 -0.60
C ASP A 199 24.13 -12.01 -0.23
N SER A 200 23.31 -13.02 0.06
CA SER A 200 23.76 -14.33 0.52
C SER A 200 23.82 -15.37 -0.61
N GLY A 201 23.06 -15.16 -1.70
CA GLY A 201 22.92 -16.11 -2.80
C GLY A 201 22.08 -17.33 -2.44
N TYR A 202 21.06 -17.15 -1.60
CA TYR A 202 20.10 -18.19 -1.23
C TYR A 202 18.68 -17.84 -1.69
N ALA A 203 18.00 -18.83 -2.25
CA ALA A 203 16.57 -18.81 -2.48
C ALA A 203 15.81 -19.46 -1.31
N TYR A 204 14.59 -18.99 -1.10
CA TYR A 204 13.63 -19.45 -0.11
C TYR A 204 12.35 -19.80 -0.85
N ILE A 205 12.14 -21.09 -1.07
CA ILE A 205 10.96 -21.60 -1.76
C ILE A 205 9.88 -21.87 -0.71
N VAL A 206 8.69 -21.29 -0.91
CA VAL A 206 7.59 -21.37 0.06
C VAL A 206 6.31 -21.89 -0.60
N GLY A 207 5.36 -22.34 0.23
CA GLY A 207 4.15 -23.03 -0.25
C GLY A 207 4.46 -24.31 -1.04
N SER A 208 5.57 -24.97 -0.73
CA SER A 208 5.99 -26.20 -1.41
C SER A 208 5.47 -27.44 -0.71
N ASN A 209 5.50 -28.59 -1.40
CA ASN A 209 5.24 -29.89 -0.76
C ASN A 209 6.39 -30.40 0.13
N GLN A 210 7.44 -29.59 0.31
CA GLN A 210 8.52 -29.81 1.28
C GLN A 210 8.35 -28.85 2.45
N CYS A 211 9.07 -29.10 3.54
CA CYS A 211 9.11 -28.18 4.70
C CYS A 211 7.75 -27.82 5.29
N SER A 212 6.73 -28.68 5.14
CA SER A 212 5.35 -28.39 5.54
C SER A 212 4.78 -27.11 4.93
N GLY A 213 5.26 -26.69 3.75
CA GLY A 213 4.91 -25.41 3.11
C GLY A 213 5.75 -24.22 3.57
N GLY A 214 6.65 -24.39 4.54
CA GLY A 214 7.54 -23.34 5.03
C GLY A 214 8.76 -23.11 4.14
N LEU A 215 9.85 -22.59 4.72
CA LEU A 215 11.04 -22.18 3.98
C LEU A 215 11.89 -23.38 3.55
N PHE A 216 11.80 -23.77 2.27
CA PHE A 216 12.75 -24.68 1.64
C PHE A 216 13.92 -23.88 1.05
N MET A 217 15.08 -23.96 1.70
CA MET A 217 16.23 -23.10 1.39
C MET A 217 17.14 -23.74 0.34
N VAL A 218 17.54 -22.96 -0.67
CA VAL A 218 18.34 -23.41 -1.80
C VAL A 218 19.54 -22.50 -1.99
N ASN A 219 20.74 -23.08 -2.07
CA ASN A 219 21.98 -22.37 -2.42
C ASN A 219 22.05 -22.15 -3.95
N LEU A 220 22.26 -20.91 -4.36
CA LEU A 220 22.28 -20.48 -5.76
C LEU A 220 23.68 -20.08 -6.28
N LEU A 221 24.74 -20.27 -5.49
CA LEU A 221 26.10 -19.89 -5.87
C LEU A 221 26.60 -20.61 -7.14
N ASN A 222 25.99 -21.75 -7.47
CA ASN A 222 26.17 -22.43 -8.76
C ASN A 222 24.83 -22.51 -9.51
N PRO A 223 24.52 -21.56 -10.40
CA PRO A 223 23.23 -21.53 -11.11
C PRO A 223 22.95 -22.78 -11.96
N GLY A 224 23.99 -23.46 -12.44
CA GLY A 224 23.86 -24.70 -13.20
C GLY A 224 23.53 -25.94 -12.35
N ALA A 225 23.66 -25.83 -11.02
CA ALA A 225 23.32 -26.89 -10.08
C ALA A 225 22.93 -26.27 -8.72
N PRO A 226 21.75 -25.62 -8.62
CA PRO A 226 21.23 -25.19 -7.33
C PRO A 226 21.15 -26.39 -6.37
N ALA A 227 21.34 -26.15 -5.08
CA ALA A 227 21.43 -27.25 -4.11
C ALA A 227 20.64 -26.96 -2.83
N TYR A 228 19.93 -27.96 -2.32
CA TYR A 228 19.27 -27.88 -1.02
C TYR A 228 20.25 -27.47 0.08
N ALA A 229 19.84 -26.51 0.91
CA ALA A 229 20.65 -25.95 1.99
C ALA A 229 20.05 -26.15 3.39
N GLY A 230 18.73 -26.24 3.49
CA GLY A 230 18.06 -26.15 4.78
C GLY A 230 16.55 -26.13 4.67
N CYS A 231 15.88 -26.28 5.80
CA CYS A 231 14.43 -26.30 5.87
C CYS A 231 13.94 -25.70 7.18
N PHE A 232 12.98 -24.78 7.10
CA PHE A 232 12.19 -24.33 8.24
C PHE A 232 10.74 -24.77 8.05
N SER A 233 10.19 -25.49 9.03
CA SER A 233 8.84 -26.05 8.96
C SER A 233 8.07 -25.92 10.28
N ALA A 234 8.60 -25.15 11.24
CA ALA A 234 8.08 -25.13 12.60
C ALA A 234 6.70 -24.45 12.68
N ASP A 235 6.48 -23.41 11.87
CA ASP A 235 5.21 -22.69 11.82
C ASP A 235 4.20 -23.26 10.80
N GLY A 236 4.68 -24.00 9.80
CA GLY A 236 3.83 -24.60 8.77
C GLY A 236 3.91 -23.84 7.45
N TYR A 237 2.75 -23.62 6.83
CA TYR A 237 2.65 -23.04 5.49
C TYR A 237 3.07 -21.57 5.50
N THR A 238 3.92 -21.19 4.57
CA THR A 238 4.31 -19.80 4.29
C THR A 238 3.86 -19.48 2.87
N HIS A 239 3.08 -18.41 2.71
CA HIS A 239 2.54 -17.99 1.42
C HIS A 239 3.58 -17.22 0.60
N ASP A 240 4.17 -16.21 1.23
CA ASP A 240 5.23 -15.36 0.69
C ASP A 240 6.27 -15.11 1.81
N THR A 241 7.47 -14.71 1.45
CA THR A 241 8.50 -14.32 2.39
C THR A 241 9.43 -13.24 1.84
N GLN A 242 9.95 -12.39 2.72
CA GLN A 242 11.09 -11.55 2.42
C GLN A 242 12.27 -11.94 3.31
N CYS A 243 13.43 -12.21 2.71
CA CYS A 243 14.65 -12.56 3.43
C CYS A 243 15.76 -11.56 3.15
N VAL A 244 16.36 -11.01 4.21
CA VAL A 244 17.37 -9.95 4.14
C VAL A 244 18.54 -10.22 5.09
N ILE A 245 19.69 -9.63 4.81
CA ILE A 245 20.69 -9.42 5.87
C ILE A 245 20.20 -8.26 6.74
N TYR A 246 19.86 -8.56 7.99
CA TYR A 246 19.28 -7.59 8.90
C TYR A 246 20.33 -6.57 9.36
N GLN A 247 20.06 -5.30 9.11
CA GLN A 247 20.84 -4.13 9.48
C GLN A 247 20.04 -3.15 10.36
N GLY A 248 18.82 -3.52 10.75
CA GLY A 248 17.94 -2.69 11.58
C GLY A 248 18.42 -2.52 13.04
N PRO A 249 17.63 -1.81 13.86
CA PRO A 249 18.04 -1.38 15.21
C PRO A 249 18.11 -2.52 16.24
N ASP A 250 17.51 -3.68 15.99
CA ASP A 250 17.58 -4.82 16.91
C ASP A 250 18.98 -5.46 16.90
N THR A 251 19.82 -5.00 17.82
CA THR A 251 21.22 -5.42 17.92
C THR A 251 21.42 -6.91 18.19
N ALA A 252 20.41 -7.66 18.63
CA ALA A 252 20.51 -9.11 18.83
C ALA A 252 20.64 -9.88 17.51
N TYR A 253 20.09 -9.31 16.43
CA TYR A 253 19.99 -9.91 15.10
C TYR A 253 20.77 -9.15 14.02
N SER A 254 21.48 -8.08 14.37
CA SER A 254 22.33 -7.34 13.42
C SER A 254 23.33 -8.25 12.71
N GLY A 255 23.38 -8.15 11.38
CA GLY A 255 24.21 -8.95 10.48
C GLY A 255 23.72 -10.38 10.26
N ARG A 256 22.58 -10.78 10.83
CA ARG A 256 21.97 -12.10 10.60
C ARG A 256 21.11 -12.09 9.37
N GLU A 257 20.89 -13.26 8.79
CA GLU A 257 19.94 -13.42 7.71
C GLU A 257 18.57 -13.75 8.28
N ILE A 258 17.63 -12.82 8.12
CA ILE A 258 16.29 -12.88 8.70
C ILE A 258 15.28 -13.00 7.57
N CYS A 259 14.38 -13.98 7.70
CA CYS A 259 13.21 -14.12 6.84
C CYS A 259 11.94 -13.72 7.60
N ILE A 260 11.12 -12.89 6.97
CA ILE A 260 9.77 -12.56 7.38
C ILE A 260 8.84 -13.42 6.53
N GLY A 261 8.11 -14.35 7.14
CA GLY A 261 7.10 -15.18 6.50
C GLY A 261 5.71 -14.61 6.70
N TYR A 262 4.93 -14.59 5.61
CA TYR A 262 3.52 -14.20 5.61
C TYR A 262 2.70 -15.49 5.53
N ASN A 263 2.16 -15.92 6.66
CA ASN A 263 1.75 -17.31 6.88
C ASN A 263 0.24 -17.48 6.98
N GLU A 264 -0.52 -16.74 6.16
CA GLU A 264 -1.98 -16.75 6.07
C GLU A 264 -2.73 -16.25 7.33
N ASP A 265 -2.17 -16.41 8.52
CA ASP A 265 -2.76 -15.98 9.79
C ASP A 265 -1.85 -15.08 10.63
N THR A 266 -0.56 -15.01 10.28
CA THR A 266 0.49 -14.38 11.07
C THR A 266 1.65 -13.88 10.24
N ILE A 267 2.39 -12.92 10.83
CA ILE A 267 3.77 -12.62 10.45
C ILE A 267 4.70 -13.46 11.32
N THR A 268 5.57 -14.25 10.69
CA THR A 268 6.53 -15.11 11.39
C THR A 268 7.95 -14.74 11.03
N ILE A 269 8.76 -14.39 12.03
CA ILE A 269 10.15 -13.96 11.84
C ILE A 269 11.09 -15.12 12.17
N VAL A 270 12.01 -15.44 11.25
CA VAL A 270 12.92 -16.58 11.35
C VAL A 270 14.35 -16.14 11.10
N ASP A 271 15.25 -16.45 12.02
CA ASP A 271 16.70 -16.40 11.79
C ASP A 271 17.12 -17.64 11.00
N VAL A 272 17.54 -17.41 9.76
CA VAL A 272 17.99 -18.46 8.83
C VAL A 272 19.50 -18.40 8.61
N SER A 273 20.25 -17.67 9.42
CA SER A 273 21.71 -17.52 9.27
C SER A 273 22.42 -18.88 9.20
N ASP A 274 22.06 -19.80 10.10
CA ASP A 274 22.42 -21.21 10.00
C ASP A 274 21.30 -21.98 9.31
N LYS A 275 21.48 -22.21 8.00
CA LYS A 275 20.51 -22.95 7.16
C LYS A 275 20.19 -24.35 7.69
N SER A 276 21.11 -24.96 8.45
CA SER A 276 20.91 -26.30 9.04
C SER A 276 20.09 -26.28 10.32
N ASN A 277 19.95 -25.12 10.96
CA ASN A 277 19.22 -24.93 12.21
C ASN A 277 18.54 -23.56 12.24
N PRO A 278 17.53 -23.31 11.39
CA PRO A 278 16.77 -22.07 11.42
C PRO A 278 16.00 -21.95 12.75
N VAL A 279 15.91 -20.74 13.27
CA VAL A 279 15.30 -20.44 14.57
C VAL A 279 14.17 -19.45 14.38
N GLN A 280 12.95 -19.84 14.74
CA GLN A 280 11.83 -18.90 14.81
C GLN A 280 12.08 -17.92 15.97
N ILE A 281 12.10 -16.63 15.65
CA ILE A 281 12.24 -15.52 16.60
C ILE A 281 10.87 -15.21 17.19
N SER A 282 9.90 -14.91 16.32
CA SER A 282 8.55 -14.51 16.72
C SER A 282 7.50 -15.01 15.74
N ARG A 283 6.25 -15.00 16.21
CA ARG A 283 5.03 -15.29 15.43
C ARG A 283 3.93 -14.38 15.96
N SER A 284 3.55 -13.39 15.16
CA SER A 284 2.62 -12.34 15.55
C SER A 284 1.35 -12.40 14.70
N GLY A 285 0.21 -12.55 15.37
CA GLY A 285 -1.11 -12.41 14.75
C GLY A 285 -1.71 -11.02 14.99
N TYR A 286 -2.80 -10.73 14.29
CA TYR A 286 -3.49 -9.44 14.38
C TYR A 286 -4.99 -9.59 14.28
N SER A 287 -5.70 -8.55 14.74
CA SER A 287 -7.16 -8.52 14.68
C SER A 287 -7.63 -8.36 13.25
N GLY A 288 -8.57 -9.20 12.83
CA GLY A 288 -9.16 -9.14 11.50
C GLY A 288 -8.48 -10.03 10.46
N SER A 289 -7.35 -10.68 10.79
CA SER A 289 -6.63 -11.57 9.86
C SER A 289 -7.56 -12.54 9.11
N ARG A 290 -7.36 -12.66 7.80
CA ARG A 290 -8.03 -13.62 6.92
C ARG A 290 -7.04 -14.43 6.09
N TYR A 291 -6.07 -13.76 5.48
CA TYR A 291 -5.05 -14.34 4.63
C TYR A 291 -3.83 -13.42 4.57
N THR A 292 -3.00 -13.44 5.62
CA THR A 292 -1.70 -12.76 5.64
C THR A 292 -0.86 -13.19 4.43
N HIS A 293 -0.76 -12.30 3.44
CA HIS A 293 -0.48 -12.72 2.07
C HIS A 293 0.97 -12.39 1.66
N GLN A 294 1.34 -11.12 1.72
CA GLN A 294 2.65 -10.62 1.30
C GLN A 294 2.98 -9.30 2.00
N GLY A 295 4.28 -8.99 2.08
CA GLY A 295 4.73 -7.71 2.63
C GLY A 295 6.22 -7.47 2.40
N TRP A 296 6.67 -6.29 2.81
CA TRP A 296 8.05 -5.83 2.59
C TRP A 296 8.51 -4.89 3.71
N PHE A 297 9.79 -4.91 4.05
CA PHE A 297 10.45 -3.84 4.81
C PHE A 297 10.33 -2.52 4.05
N LEU A 298 9.87 -1.47 4.72
CA LEU A 298 9.66 -0.16 4.11
C LEU A 298 10.94 0.43 3.50
N ASN A 299 12.08 0.23 4.16
CA ASN A 299 13.39 0.72 3.76
C ASN A 299 14.50 -0.03 4.51
N ASP A 300 15.75 0.33 4.18
CA ASP A 300 16.97 -0.29 4.73
C ASP A 300 17.16 -0.10 6.23
N ASN A 301 16.42 0.81 6.89
CA ASN A 301 16.45 0.91 8.35
C ASN A 301 15.75 -0.28 9.02
N GLN A 302 14.91 -1.01 8.28
CA GLN A 302 14.26 -2.25 8.70
C GLN A 302 13.52 -2.15 10.04
N THR A 303 12.90 -0.99 10.29
CA THR A 303 12.08 -0.71 11.48
C THR A 303 10.60 -0.98 11.25
N THR A 304 10.18 -1.03 9.99
CA THR A 304 8.76 -1.04 9.62
C THR A 304 8.53 -2.04 8.49
N LEU A 305 7.52 -2.88 8.64
CA LEU A 305 6.98 -3.71 7.56
C LEU A 305 5.65 -3.14 7.09
N ILE A 306 5.43 -3.20 5.78
CA ILE A 306 4.12 -3.01 5.16
C ILE A 306 3.64 -4.37 4.66
N MET A 307 2.37 -4.69 4.86
CA MET A 307 1.80 -6.00 4.54
C MET A 307 0.36 -5.87 4.06
N ASN A 308 -0.09 -6.80 3.23
CA ASN A 308 -1.47 -6.97 2.77
C ASN A 308 -2.11 -8.25 3.34
N ASP A 309 -3.45 -8.29 3.33
CA ASP A 309 -4.28 -9.43 3.71
C ASP A 309 -5.35 -9.70 2.63
N GLU A 310 -5.03 -10.58 1.68
CA GLU A 310 -5.76 -10.75 0.40
C GLU A 310 -7.23 -11.18 0.55
N LEU A 311 -7.67 -11.56 1.75
CA LEU A 311 -9.03 -11.99 2.01
C LEU A 311 -9.83 -11.07 2.92
N ASP A 312 -9.23 -10.00 3.42
CA ASP A 312 -9.91 -9.16 4.39
C ASP A 312 -11.09 -8.40 3.75
N GLU A 313 -10.97 -7.87 2.53
CA GLU A 313 -12.03 -7.06 1.91
C GLU A 313 -13.25 -7.92 1.56
N SER A 314 -13.03 -9.14 1.10
CA SER A 314 -14.12 -10.09 0.82
C SER A 314 -14.68 -10.75 2.08
N GLY A 315 -13.86 -10.93 3.12
CA GLY A 315 -14.20 -11.64 4.35
C GLY A 315 -14.74 -10.77 5.48
N LEU A 316 -14.47 -9.47 5.47
CA LEU A 316 -14.90 -8.48 6.46
C LEU A 316 -15.75 -7.35 5.84
N GLY A 317 -15.61 -7.09 4.54
CA GLY A 317 -16.30 -6.00 3.86
C GLY A 317 -15.69 -4.62 4.11
N ASN A 318 -14.43 -4.56 4.56
CA ASN A 318 -13.61 -3.35 4.50
C ASN A 318 -13.20 -3.06 3.05
N ASN A 319 -12.73 -1.83 2.84
CA ASN A 319 -12.04 -1.46 1.61
C ASN A 319 -10.60 -1.97 1.63
N THR A 320 -9.92 -1.87 0.48
CA THR A 320 -8.51 -2.26 0.28
C THR A 320 -7.63 -1.80 1.45
N THR A 321 -6.94 -2.70 2.15
CA THR A 321 -6.28 -2.37 3.44
C THR A 321 -4.81 -2.79 3.56
N SER A 322 -3.89 -1.83 3.61
CA SER A 322 -2.46 -2.11 3.87
C SER A 322 -2.12 -1.92 5.36
N TYR A 323 -1.47 -2.92 5.95
CA TYR A 323 -1.13 -3.00 7.38
C TYR A 323 0.29 -2.50 7.64
N ILE A 324 0.48 -1.76 8.74
CA ILE A 324 1.75 -1.14 9.11
C ILE A 324 2.23 -1.72 10.43
N TRP A 325 3.43 -2.30 10.42
CA TRP A 325 4.01 -2.99 11.58
C TRP A 325 5.33 -2.36 12.00
N ASP A 326 5.48 -2.08 13.29
CA ASP A 326 6.75 -1.80 13.93
C ASP A 326 7.47 -3.13 14.23
N VAL A 327 8.69 -3.23 13.72
CA VAL A 327 9.61 -4.37 13.88
C VAL A 327 10.99 -3.91 14.36
N THR A 328 11.05 -2.81 15.11
CA THR A 328 12.26 -2.36 15.80
C THR A 328 12.77 -3.37 16.84
N ASP A 329 11.89 -4.22 17.36
CA ASP A 329 12.17 -5.40 18.18
C ASP A 329 11.61 -6.64 17.45
N LEU A 330 12.50 -7.48 16.91
CA LEU A 330 12.09 -8.64 16.11
C LEU A 330 11.44 -9.74 16.97
N ASP A 331 11.68 -9.75 18.28
CA ASP A 331 11.01 -10.66 19.23
C ASP A 331 9.56 -10.25 19.48
N ASN A 332 9.22 -8.97 19.32
CA ASN A 332 7.88 -8.43 19.58
C ASN A 332 7.35 -7.49 18.47
N PRO A 333 7.09 -7.99 17.24
CA PRO A 333 6.44 -7.19 16.18
C PRO A 333 5.05 -6.71 16.61
N ASN A 334 4.73 -5.44 16.35
CA ASN A 334 3.41 -4.86 16.68
C ASN A 334 2.82 -4.07 15.52
N GLU A 335 1.51 -4.25 15.28
CA GLU A 335 0.76 -3.40 14.35
C GLU A 335 0.63 -1.98 14.94
N ILE A 336 1.03 -0.96 14.17
CA ILE A 336 0.97 0.45 14.58
C ILE A 336 -0.09 1.26 13.84
N GLY A 337 -0.63 0.73 12.73
CA GLY A 337 -1.70 1.38 11.98
C GLY A 337 -2.04 0.64 10.70
N ARG A 338 -3.01 1.20 9.96
CA ARG A 338 -3.48 0.67 8.68
C ARG A 338 -3.81 1.83 7.75
N TYR A 339 -3.54 1.63 6.47
CA TYR A 339 -4.10 2.43 5.40
C TYR A 339 -5.36 1.73 4.87
N VAL A 340 -6.47 2.47 4.77
CA VAL A 340 -7.70 1.98 4.17
C VAL A 340 -8.00 2.83 2.95
N ALA A 341 -7.93 2.23 1.77
CA ALA A 341 -8.12 2.92 0.50
C ALA A 341 -9.60 3.29 0.27
N PRO A 342 -9.91 4.21 -0.67
CA PRO A 342 -11.29 4.50 -1.06
C PRO A 342 -11.94 3.38 -1.90
N THR A 343 -11.15 2.44 -2.45
CA THR A 343 -11.60 1.35 -3.32
C THR A 343 -11.90 0.07 -2.53
N ALA A 344 -12.85 -0.72 -3.00
CA ALA A 344 -13.21 -2.02 -2.40
C ALA A 344 -12.50 -3.21 -3.06
N ALA A 345 -11.40 -2.97 -3.77
CA ALA A 345 -10.64 -4.01 -4.45
C ALA A 345 -9.87 -4.84 -3.42
N ILE A 346 -9.44 -6.03 -3.81
CA ILE A 346 -8.60 -6.88 -2.98
C ILE A 346 -7.18 -6.29 -2.99
N ASP A 347 -6.58 -6.10 -1.82
CA ASP A 347 -5.18 -5.75 -1.70
C ASP A 347 -4.28 -6.89 -2.22
N HIS A 348 -3.11 -6.57 -2.75
CA HIS A 348 -2.20 -7.61 -3.24
C HIS A 348 -0.77 -7.07 -3.34
N ASN A 349 0.06 -7.71 -4.15
CA ASN A 349 1.51 -7.54 -4.14
C ASN A 349 1.97 -6.08 -4.05
N LEU A 350 2.63 -5.78 -2.94
CA LEU A 350 3.22 -4.49 -2.63
C LEU A 350 4.74 -4.59 -2.53
N TYR A 351 5.39 -3.52 -2.94
CA TYR A 351 6.84 -3.37 -2.90
C TYR A 351 7.17 -1.98 -2.39
N THR A 352 8.39 -1.77 -1.91
CA THR A 352 8.78 -0.47 -1.37
C THR A 352 9.93 0.10 -2.17
N LEU A 353 9.87 1.39 -2.48
CA LEU A 353 10.93 2.09 -3.20
C LEU A 353 11.05 3.50 -2.66
N ASN A 354 12.23 3.88 -2.15
CA ASN A 354 12.52 5.25 -1.69
C ASN A 354 11.49 5.82 -0.70
N ASN A 355 11.06 5.04 0.30
CA ASN A 355 10.00 5.40 1.25
C ASN A 355 8.61 5.62 0.63
N TYR A 356 8.34 5.02 -0.52
CA TYR A 356 6.99 4.83 -1.04
C TYR A 356 6.61 3.36 -0.99
N VAL A 357 5.32 3.09 -0.81
CA VAL A 357 4.71 1.78 -1.02
C VAL A 357 4.11 1.78 -2.42
N ILE A 358 4.47 0.79 -3.22
CA ILE A 358 4.03 0.60 -4.60
C ILE A 358 3.28 -0.72 -4.65
N GLU A 359 1.96 -0.63 -4.67
CA GLU A 359 1.07 -1.79 -4.54
C GLU A 359 0.19 -1.94 -5.77
N THR A 360 -0.09 -3.18 -6.15
CA THR A 360 -1.10 -3.49 -7.15
C THR A 360 -2.24 -4.20 -6.47
N ASN A 361 -3.45 -3.63 -6.54
CA ASN A 361 -4.61 -4.12 -5.80
C ASN A 361 -5.67 -4.63 -6.78
N TYR A 362 -5.34 -5.71 -7.49
CA TYR A 362 -6.19 -6.34 -8.50
C TYR A 362 -6.94 -5.34 -9.39
N ARG A 363 -8.24 -5.14 -9.12
CA ARG A 363 -9.14 -4.29 -9.90
C ARG A 363 -8.89 -2.79 -9.73
N ALA A 364 -8.27 -2.37 -8.63
CA ALA A 364 -7.90 -0.98 -8.41
C ALA A 364 -6.56 -0.60 -9.09
N GLY A 365 -5.89 -1.52 -9.78
CA GLY A 365 -4.65 -1.22 -10.50
C GLY A 365 -3.45 -0.95 -9.59
N LEU A 366 -2.49 -0.17 -10.10
CA LEU A 366 -1.31 0.29 -9.37
C LEU A 366 -1.65 1.51 -8.49
N ARG A 367 -1.21 1.49 -7.24
CA ARG A 367 -1.28 2.59 -6.27
C ARG A 367 0.12 2.90 -5.73
N ILE A 368 0.40 4.18 -5.50
CA ILE A 368 1.62 4.64 -4.83
C ILE A 368 1.22 5.41 -3.59
N LEU A 369 1.68 4.93 -2.43
CA LEU A 369 1.45 5.54 -1.13
C LEU A 369 2.75 6.15 -0.61
N LYS A 370 2.68 7.36 -0.07
CA LYS A 370 3.80 8.00 0.64
C LYS A 370 3.76 7.70 2.13
N THR A 371 4.92 7.79 2.78
CA THR A 371 5.14 7.34 4.17
C THR A 371 5.54 8.47 5.13
N ASP A 372 5.24 9.73 4.80
CA ASP A 372 5.60 10.92 5.59
C ASP A 372 5.19 10.82 7.08
N ASP A 373 4.06 10.17 7.35
CA ASP A 373 3.47 10.03 8.69
C ASP A 373 3.47 8.58 9.21
N ILE A 374 4.42 7.76 8.72
CA ILE A 374 4.49 6.33 9.05
C ILE A 374 4.68 6.07 10.55
N ALA A 375 5.36 6.96 11.26
CA ALA A 375 5.60 6.83 12.70
C ALA A 375 4.30 6.88 13.52
N ASN A 376 3.24 7.48 12.98
CA ASN A 376 1.90 7.52 13.59
C ASN A 376 0.96 6.45 13.00
N GLY A 377 1.49 5.53 12.19
CA GLY A 377 0.71 4.45 11.60
C GLY A 377 -0.15 4.90 10.41
N ASN A 378 0.28 5.91 9.66
CA ASN A 378 -0.47 6.46 8.53
C ASN A 378 0.31 6.36 7.21
N LEU A 379 -0.41 6.06 6.12
CA LEU A 379 0.04 6.21 4.74
C LEU A 379 -0.97 7.10 4.00
N SER A 380 -0.55 7.67 2.87
CA SER A 380 -1.46 8.42 1.99
C SER A 380 -1.16 8.16 0.52
N GLU A 381 -2.20 7.90 -0.28
CA GLU A 381 -2.08 7.76 -1.73
C GLU A 381 -1.69 9.08 -2.39
N VAL A 382 -0.73 9.02 -3.32
CA VAL A 382 -0.20 10.15 -4.09
C VAL A 382 -0.24 9.93 -5.60
N ALA A 383 -0.41 8.70 -6.04
CA ALA A 383 -0.45 8.38 -7.46
C ALA A 383 -1.19 7.05 -7.69
N TYR A 384 -1.82 6.91 -8.85
CA TYR A 384 -2.41 5.65 -9.27
C TYR A 384 -2.45 5.50 -10.79
N PHE A 385 -2.54 4.25 -11.24
CA PHE A 385 -2.84 3.88 -12.62
C PHE A 385 -3.74 2.65 -12.63
N ASP A 386 -4.97 2.83 -13.08
CA ASP A 386 -6.00 1.80 -13.04
C ASP A 386 -6.09 1.06 -14.39
N THR A 387 -5.87 -0.26 -14.37
CA THR A 387 -5.96 -1.12 -15.57
C THR A 387 -7.37 -1.66 -15.83
N ILE A 388 -8.29 -1.55 -14.86
CA ILE A 388 -9.68 -2.02 -14.90
C ILE A 388 -10.66 -0.87 -14.58
N PRO A 389 -10.83 0.12 -15.48
CA PRO A 389 -11.67 1.30 -15.21
C PRO A 389 -13.16 1.01 -14.94
N GLY A 390 -13.61 -0.22 -15.19
CA GLY A 390 -15.01 -0.63 -15.10
C GLY A 390 -15.44 -1.16 -13.74
N SER A 391 -14.52 -1.42 -12.81
CA SER A 391 -14.84 -2.05 -11.53
C SER A 391 -13.71 -1.93 -10.52
N ASP A 392 -14.06 -1.61 -9.27
CA ASP A 392 -13.18 -1.66 -8.09
C ASP A 392 -13.67 -2.72 -7.07
N SER A 393 -14.46 -3.72 -7.51
CA SER A 393 -15.03 -4.72 -6.58
C SER A 393 -13.98 -5.72 -6.11
N ALA A 394 -14.12 -6.26 -4.90
CA ALA A 394 -13.26 -7.31 -4.36
C ALA A 394 -13.33 -8.61 -5.19
N GLN A 395 -12.45 -8.76 -6.19
CA GLN A 395 -12.39 -9.88 -7.13
C GLN A 395 -10.95 -10.09 -7.65
N TYR A 396 -10.59 -11.34 -7.91
CA TYR A 396 -9.28 -11.78 -8.40
C TYR A 396 -9.13 -11.56 -9.92
N SER A 397 -9.11 -10.31 -10.35
CA SER A 397 -8.87 -9.92 -11.74
C SER A 397 -8.27 -8.52 -11.79
N GLY A 398 -7.44 -8.22 -12.78
CA GLY A 398 -6.72 -6.95 -12.89
C GLY A 398 -5.22 -7.16 -12.73
N THR A 399 -4.51 -6.20 -12.14
CA THR A 399 -3.07 -6.30 -11.91
C THR A 399 -2.74 -7.26 -10.77
N TRP A 400 -2.04 -8.35 -11.11
CA TRP A 400 -1.50 -9.31 -10.13
C TRP A 400 -0.31 -8.71 -9.38
N SER A 401 0.66 -8.14 -10.08
CA SER A 401 1.91 -7.67 -9.47
C SER A 401 2.55 -6.59 -10.30
N ASN A 402 3.55 -5.94 -9.70
CA ASN A 402 4.38 -4.91 -10.31
C ASN A 402 5.87 -5.16 -10.09
N TYR A 403 6.71 -4.58 -10.94
CA TYR A 403 8.15 -4.50 -10.68
C TYR A 403 8.61 -3.04 -10.83
N PRO A 404 8.97 -2.36 -9.72
CA PRO A 404 9.27 -0.93 -9.73
C PRO A 404 10.76 -0.59 -9.75
N TYR A 405 11.67 -1.57 -9.82
CA TYR A 405 13.09 -1.37 -9.53
C TYR A 405 13.96 -1.06 -10.75
N PHE A 406 13.37 -0.73 -11.91
CA PHE A 406 14.14 -0.34 -13.09
C PHE A 406 14.77 1.05 -12.92
N ALA A 407 16.05 1.18 -13.30
CA ALA A 407 16.79 2.44 -13.18
C ALA A 407 16.22 3.55 -14.08
N SER A 408 15.49 3.19 -15.15
CA SER A 408 14.74 4.13 -15.98
C SER A 408 13.56 4.82 -15.25
N GLY A 409 13.19 4.32 -14.07
CA GLY A 409 12.01 4.72 -13.31
C GLY A 409 10.69 4.21 -13.90
N ASN A 410 10.74 3.31 -14.90
CA ASN A 410 9.55 2.64 -15.39
C ASN A 410 9.12 1.54 -14.42
N ILE A 411 7.80 1.39 -14.25
CA ILE A 411 7.19 0.29 -13.51
C ILE A 411 6.46 -0.59 -14.52
N VAL A 412 6.64 -1.90 -14.42
CA VAL A 412 5.89 -2.87 -15.23
C VAL A 412 4.83 -3.56 -14.41
N LEU A 413 3.63 -3.70 -14.99
CA LEU A 413 2.47 -4.30 -14.33
C LEU A 413 1.98 -5.50 -15.13
N SER A 414 1.74 -6.61 -14.44
CA SER A 414 1.16 -7.81 -15.03
C SER A 414 -0.33 -7.87 -14.74
N ASP A 415 -1.15 -7.55 -15.75
CA ASP A 415 -2.60 -7.71 -15.67
C ASP A 415 -3.02 -9.09 -16.19
N ILE A 416 -3.71 -9.85 -15.33
CA ILE A 416 -4.07 -11.26 -15.53
C ILE A 416 -4.81 -11.45 -16.86
N GLY A 417 -5.81 -10.60 -17.08
CA GLY A 417 -6.76 -10.71 -18.18
C GLY A 417 -6.29 -9.99 -19.44
N THR A 418 -5.51 -8.93 -19.29
CA THR A 418 -5.34 -7.92 -20.35
C THR A 418 -3.95 -8.01 -20.99
N GLY A 419 -2.88 -7.92 -20.21
CA GLY A 419 -1.53 -7.85 -20.75
C GLY A 419 -0.51 -7.17 -19.83
N LEU A 420 0.64 -6.87 -20.41
CA LEU A 420 1.72 -6.14 -19.75
C LEU A 420 1.52 -4.64 -19.95
N PHE A 421 1.48 -3.88 -18.86
CA PHE A 421 1.53 -2.43 -18.87
C PHE A 421 2.92 -1.96 -18.49
N ILE A 422 3.41 -0.92 -19.15
CA ILE A 422 4.63 -0.20 -18.81
C ILE A 422 4.20 1.21 -18.49
N VAL A 423 4.41 1.65 -17.26
CA VAL A 423 4.00 2.95 -16.76
C VAL A 423 5.19 3.69 -16.17
N LYS A 424 5.09 5.00 -16.04
CA LYS A 424 6.13 5.84 -15.46
C LYS A 424 5.50 6.87 -14.52
N PRO A 425 5.76 6.78 -13.20
CA PRO A 425 5.39 7.83 -12.27
C PRO A 425 6.07 9.16 -12.65
N ASP A 426 5.33 10.26 -12.53
CA ASP A 426 5.85 11.61 -12.58
C ASP A 426 6.29 11.99 -11.17
N TRP A 427 7.53 11.64 -10.81
CA TRP A 427 8.06 11.88 -9.46
C TRP A 427 8.13 13.37 -9.10
N ASP A 428 8.38 14.24 -10.08
CA ASP A 428 8.36 15.69 -9.85
C ASP A 428 6.94 16.14 -9.46
N ALA A 429 5.90 15.62 -10.14
CA ALA A 429 4.53 15.87 -9.74
C ALA A 429 4.23 15.28 -8.35
N ILE A 430 4.56 14.01 -8.10
CA ILE A 430 4.30 13.31 -6.83
C ILE A 430 4.93 14.02 -5.62
N GLU A 431 6.20 14.43 -5.73
CA GLU A 431 6.92 15.10 -4.65
C GLU A 431 6.39 16.52 -4.37
N ASN A 432 5.85 17.18 -5.39
CA ASN A 432 5.25 18.51 -5.29
C ASN A 432 3.72 18.48 -5.18
N ASP A 433 3.13 17.29 -5.12
CA ASP A 433 1.70 17.08 -4.98
C ASP A 433 1.33 17.36 -3.53
N THR A 434 1.19 18.64 -3.23
CA THR A 434 0.48 19.05 -2.03
C THR A 434 -0.92 18.47 -2.14
N PRO A 435 -1.42 17.71 -1.15
CA PRO A 435 -2.75 17.14 -1.22
C PRO A 435 -3.73 18.23 -1.65
N PRO A 436 -4.68 17.94 -2.56
CA PRO A 436 -5.68 18.91 -2.92
C PRO A 436 -6.26 19.46 -1.61
N PRO A 437 -6.32 20.80 -1.45
CA PRO A 437 -6.84 21.38 -0.23
C PRO A 437 -8.18 20.70 0.06
N PRO A 438 -8.47 20.33 1.32
CA PRO A 438 -9.71 19.67 1.66
C PRO A 438 -10.88 20.46 1.04
N PRO A 439 -11.93 19.77 0.56
CA PRO A 439 -13.05 20.42 -0.10
C PRO A 439 -13.48 21.63 0.74
N PRO A 440 -13.73 22.81 0.14
CA PRO A 440 -14.07 23.99 0.92
C PRO A 440 -15.27 23.66 1.83
N VAL A 441 -15.00 23.64 3.13
CA VAL A 441 -16.00 23.31 4.15
C VAL A 441 -17.03 24.43 4.15
N SER A 442 -18.26 24.13 3.72
CA SER A 442 -19.36 25.09 3.66
C SER A 442 -20.16 25.05 4.94
N TYR A 443 -20.10 26.14 5.72
CA TYR A 443 -20.93 26.31 6.90
C TYR A 443 -22.33 26.81 6.52
N CYS A 444 -23.32 26.55 7.38
CA CYS A 444 -24.65 27.13 7.24
C CYS A 444 -24.60 28.67 7.35
N ASP A 445 -25.46 29.36 6.59
CA ASP A 445 -25.61 30.81 6.69
C ASP A 445 -26.09 31.23 8.09
N ALA A 446 -25.52 32.31 8.62
CA ALA A 446 -25.98 32.97 9.84
C ALA A 446 -25.75 34.48 9.75
N ALA A 447 -26.76 35.29 10.07
CA ALA A 447 -26.63 36.74 10.09
C ALA A 447 -27.76 37.40 10.89
N SER A 448 -27.51 38.58 11.45
CA SER A 448 -28.60 39.45 11.90
C SER A 448 -29.17 40.26 10.72
N ASN A 449 -30.33 40.90 10.92
CA ASN A 449 -30.87 41.89 9.98
C ASN A 449 -30.43 43.32 10.33
N ASN A 450 -29.91 43.53 11.55
CA ASN A 450 -29.50 44.83 12.07
C ASN A 450 -28.42 44.64 13.17
N ALA A 451 -27.27 45.27 12.95
CA ALA A 451 -26.17 45.39 13.90
C ALA A 451 -25.78 46.87 14.16
N SER A 452 -26.63 47.82 13.75
CA SER A 452 -26.37 49.26 13.89
C SER A 452 -26.74 49.82 15.27
N GLU A 453 -27.60 49.11 15.99
CA GLU A 453 -28.06 49.46 17.33
C GLU A 453 -27.24 48.76 18.43
N GLU A 454 -26.87 47.50 18.19
CA GLU A 454 -26.08 46.65 19.06
C GLU A 454 -25.14 45.75 18.25
N TRP A 455 -23.94 45.54 18.76
CA TRP A 455 -22.95 44.66 18.13
C TRP A 455 -21.97 44.05 19.13
N ILE A 456 -21.22 43.06 18.68
CA ILE A 456 -20.10 42.46 19.41
C ILE A 456 -18.98 43.49 19.42
N ALA A 457 -18.73 44.14 20.55
CA ALA A 457 -17.65 45.10 20.67
C ALA A 457 -16.30 44.38 20.76
N LYS A 458 -16.26 43.30 21.54
CA LYS A 458 -15.03 42.56 21.81
C LYS A 458 -15.31 41.10 22.15
N VAL A 459 -14.46 40.23 21.64
CA VAL A 459 -14.29 38.84 22.10
C VAL A 459 -12.93 38.69 22.79
N MET A 460 -12.88 37.96 23.90
CA MET A 460 -11.64 37.59 24.58
C MET A 460 -11.60 36.09 24.84
N PHE A 461 -10.43 35.49 24.58
CA PHE A 461 -10.11 34.09 24.84
C PHE A 461 -8.75 34.02 25.51
N ASN A 462 -8.69 33.64 26.78
CA ASN A 462 -7.48 33.74 27.61
C ASN A 462 -6.90 35.17 27.56
N SER A 463 -5.70 35.33 27.02
CA SER A 463 -5.04 36.63 26.80
C SER A 463 -5.28 37.22 25.40
N PHE A 464 -5.89 36.48 24.48
CA PHE A 464 -6.24 36.98 23.16
C PHE A 464 -7.48 37.88 23.26
N SER A 465 -7.48 38.97 22.51
CA SER A 465 -8.63 39.88 22.39
C SER A 465 -8.76 40.42 20.98
N HIS A 466 -9.98 40.50 20.48
CA HIS A 466 -10.31 41.17 19.21
C HIS A 466 -11.46 42.14 19.42
N GLU A 467 -11.31 43.37 18.92
CA GLU A 467 -12.31 44.44 18.98
C GLU A 467 -12.96 44.58 17.60
N SER A 468 -14.28 44.72 17.58
CA SER A 468 -15.11 44.69 16.38
C SER A 468 -16.06 45.89 16.29
N SER A 469 -16.63 46.08 15.10
CA SER A 469 -17.64 47.11 14.80
C SER A 469 -18.86 46.49 14.16
N GLY A 470 -20.04 47.04 14.42
CA GLY A 470 -21.30 46.42 14.05
C GLY A 470 -21.49 46.09 12.58
N THR A 471 -21.52 44.79 12.30
CA THR A 471 -21.88 44.21 11.01
C THR A 471 -22.87 43.07 11.25
N THR A 472 -23.74 42.77 10.28
CA THR A 472 -24.74 41.70 10.45
C THR A 472 -24.12 40.30 10.50
N TYR A 473 -23.02 40.11 9.78
CA TYR A 473 -22.17 38.92 9.76
C TYR A 473 -20.75 39.35 9.38
N SER A 474 -19.77 38.89 10.15
CA SER A 474 -18.34 39.14 9.89
C SER A 474 -17.61 37.81 9.72
N ASP A 475 -17.07 37.58 8.52
CA ASP A 475 -16.10 36.52 8.26
C ASP A 475 -14.70 36.99 8.67
N LEU A 476 -14.31 36.67 9.91
CA LEU A 476 -13.04 37.07 10.53
C LEU A 476 -12.04 35.91 10.55
N THR A 477 -12.11 35.05 9.55
CA THR A 477 -11.46 33.75 9.62
C THR A 477 -9.97 33.77 9.29
N HIS A 478 -9.50 34.92 8.82
CA HIS A 478 -8.10 35.28 8.75
C HIS A 478 -7.49 35.58 10.14
N ILE A 479 -8.32 35.72 11.18
CA ILE A 479 -7.91 35.92 12.58
C ILE A 479 -7.88 34.56 13.27
N ILE A 480 -6.71 34.22 13.83
CA ILE A 480 -6.48 32.96 14.53
C ILE A 480 -6.55 33.19 16.04
N VAL A 481 -7.50 32.53 16.70
CA VAL A 481 -7.70 32.55 18.14
C VAL A 481 -6.95 31.38 18.78
N PRO A 482 -5.91 31.61 19.60
CA PRO A 482 -5.16 30.54 20.25
C PRO A 482 -5.91 30.01 21.48
N LEU A 483 -6.16 28.71 21.50
CA LEU A 483 -6.76 27.98 22.63
C LEU A 483 -5.81 26.89 23.13
N VAL A 484 -5.99 26.50 24.39
CA VAL A 484 -5.31 25.33 24.98
C VAL A 484 -6.27 24.15 25.10
N THR A 485 -5.78 22.93 25.04
CA THR A 485 -6.61 21.76 25.38
C THR A 485 -7.12 21.87 26.83
N GLY A 486 -8.35 21.43 27.10
CA GLY A 486 -9.00 21.66 28.38
C GLY A 486 -9.61 23.06 28.51
N SER A 487 -9.43 23.70 29.67
CA SER A 487 -10.23 24.87 30.04
C SER A 487 -9.63 26.19 29.56
N ASN A 488 -10.45 27.03 28.92
CA ASN A 488 -10.10 28.36 28.43
C ASN A 488 -11.08 29.39 28.99
N THR A 489 -10.60 30.56 29.44
CA THR A 489 -11.47 31.64 29.92
C THR A 489 -11.97 32.49 28.76
N VAL A 490 -13.24 32.90 28.79
CA VAL A 490 -13.83 33.75 27.76
C VAL A 490 -14.56 34.96 28.35
N GLU A 491 -14.57 36.06 27.60
CA GLU A 491 -15.40 37.23 27.88
C GLU A 491 -15.89 37.86 26.56
N PHE A 492 -17.18 38.14 26.49
CA PHE A 492 -17.84 38.74 25.32
C PHE A 492 -18.51 40.05 25.73
N THR A 493 -18.16 41.15 25.06
CA THR A 493 -18.61 42.51 25.39
C THR A 493 -19.55 43.04 24.31
N PRO A 494 -20.81 43.40 24.65
CA PRO A 494 -21.69 44.11 23.71
C PRO A 494 -21.36 45.61 23.69
N GLN A 495 -21.65 46.26 22.56
CA GLN A 495 -21.66 47.72 22.44
C GLN A 495 -22.96 48.18 21.79
N PHE A 496 -23.38 49.39 22.15
CA PHE A 496 -24.64 49.98 21.72
C PHE A 496 -24.43 51.39 21.16
N SER A 497 -25.14 51.75 20.09
CA SER A 497 -25.09 53.12 19.56
C SER A 497 -25.81 54.14 20.44
N GLY A 498 -26.69 53.67 21.35
CA GLY A 498 -27.44 54.49 22.28
C GLY A 498 -27.79 53.78 23.59
N THR A 499 -29.01 53.23 23.67
CA THR A 499 -29.49 52.55 24.88
C THR A 499 -28.94 51.12 24.96
N SER A 500 -28.56 50.66 26.15
CA SER A 500 -28.14 49.27 26.35
C SER A 500 -29.31 48.29 26.25
N TYR A 501 -29.17 47.28 25.40
CA TYR A 501 -30.12 46.18 25.23
C TYR A 501 -29.64 44.90 25.91
N ARG A 502 -30.51 43.90 26.03
CA ARG A 502 -30.17 42.60 26.64
C ARG A 502 -29.77 41.63 25.54
N GLU A 503 -28.51 41.22 25.54
CA GLU A 503 -27.93 40.34 24.54
C GLU A 503 -27.66 38.95 25.10
N TYR A 504 -28.05 37.93 24.35
CA TYR A 504 -27.79 36.52 24.63
C TYR A 504 -26.65 36.03 23.75
N TRP A 505 -25.75 35.22 24.30
CA TRP A 505 -24.55 34.76 23.62
C TRP A 505 -24.48 33.24 23.57
N LYS A 506 -24.08 32.72 22.42
CA LYS A 506 -23.63 31.33 22.27
C LYS A 506 -22.42 31.25 21.35
N VAL A 507 -21.59 30.23 21.56
CA VAL A 507 -20.39 29.96 20.77
C VAL A 507 -20.32 28.49 20.41
N TRP A 508 -19.94 28.21 19.18
CA TRP A 508 -19.68 26.86 18.66
C TRP A 508 -18.27 26.75 18.09
N ILE A 509 -17.65 25.58 18.22
CA ILE A 509 -16.37 25.24 17.58
C ILE A 509 -16.55 23.89 16.87
N ASP A 510 -16.34 23.86 15.55
CA ASP A 510 -16.45 22.65 14.72
C ASP A 510 -15.25 21.73 14.98
N PHE A 511 -15.32 20.90 16.02
CA PHE A 511 -14.17 20.13 16.49
C PHE A 511 -13.85 18.95 15.57
N ASN A 512 -14.82 18.49 14.77
CA ASN A 512 -14.63 17.35 13.86
C ASN A 512 -14.35 17.79 12.41
N GLY A 513 -14.44 19.08 12.11
CA GLY A 513 -14.14 19.67 10.80
C GLY A 513 -15.15 19.32 9.71
N ASP A 514 -16.38 18.96 10.08
CA ASP A 514 -17.40 18.48 9.14
C ASP A 514 -18.24 19.60 8.50
N GLY A 515 -18.03 20.85 8.91
CA GLY A 515 -18.75 22.02 8.40
C GLY A 515 -20.11 22.26 9.04
N THR A 516 -20.46 21.49 10.06
CA THR A 516 -21.66 21.68 10.85
C THR A 516 -21.33 22.18 12.25
N PHE A 517 -22.29 22.82 12.90
CA PHE A 517 -22.17 23.23 14.30
C PHE A 517 -23.22 22.46 15.10
N ALA A 518 -22.87 21.25 15.51
CA ALA A 518 -23.75 20.37 16.27
C ALA A 518 -23.97 20.85 17.71
N ASP A 519 -24.99 20.32 18.38
CA ASP A 519 -25.23 20.64 19.80
C ASP A 519 -24.07 20.20 20.71
N SER A 520 -23.33 19.14 20.32
CA SER A 520 -22.11 18.69 20.99
C SER A 520 -20.94 19.67 20.87
N GLU A 521 -21.03 20.62 19.94
CA GLU A 521 -19.98 21.59 19.61
C GLU A 521 -20.29 22.99 20.14
N GLN A 522 -21.43 23.15 20.82
CA GLN A 522 -21.74 24.36 21.55
C GLN A 522 -20.85 24.47 22.80
N VAL A 523 -19.80 25.28 22.71
CA VAL A 523 -18.81 25.41 23.78
C VAL A 523 -19.17 26.46 24.82
N PHE A 524 -20.06 27.41 24.50
CA PHE A 524 -20.50 28.47 25.42
C PHE A 524 -21.99 28.80 25.27
N ASP A 525 -22.64 29.08 26.41
CA ASP A 525 -24.00 29.58 26.51
C ASP A 525 -24.09 30.55 27.71
N SER A 526 -24.52 31.79 27.49
CA SER A 526 -24.65 32.78 28.57
C SER A 526 -25.77 32.47 29.57
N GLY A 527 -26.65 31.51 29.28
CA GLY A 527 -27.78 31.08 30.09
C GLY A 527 -28.95 32.07 30.14
N SER A 528 -28.66 33.36 30.08
CA SER A 528 -29.63 34.46 30.02
C SER A 528 -29.05 35.67 29.26
N ALA A 529 -29.93 36.59 28.84
CA ALA A 529 -29.54 37.80 28.15
C ALA A 529 -29.06 38.90 29.12
N SER A 530 -27.95 39.58 28.81
CA SER A 530 -27.27 40.56 29.65
C SER A 530 -27.10 41.91 28.95
N ARG A 531 -27.06 43.01 29.71
CA ARG A 531 -26.76 44.36 29.17
C ARG A 531 -25.28 44.73 29.19
N THR A 532 -24.47 43.88 29.79
CA THR A 532 -23.04 44.07 30.00
C THR A 532 -22.30 42.83 29.52
N ALA A 533 -20.97 42.89 29.54
CA ALA A 533 -20.13 41.75 29.21
C ALA A 533 -20.54 40.48 29.97
N VAL A 534 -20.44 39.33 29.29
CA VAL A 534 -20.63 38.00 29.86
C VAL A 534 -19.29 37.28 29.84
N SER A 535 -19.01 36.49 30.87
CA SER A 535 -17.77 35.73 30.99
C SER A 535 -18.03 34.30 31.45
N GLY A 536 -17.08 33.42 31.18
CA GLY A 536 -17.14 32.02 31.60
C GLY A 536 -15.93 31.23 31.13
N THR A 537 -16.13 29.93 31.00
CA THR A 537 -15.09 29.01 30.54
C THR A 537 -15.64 28.12 29.43
N ILE A 538 -14.82 27.87 28.42
CA ILE A 538 -15.07 26.86 27.39
C ILE A 538 -14.08 25.71 27.56
N ASN A 539 -14.47 24.49 27.18
CA ASN A 539 -13.59 23.33 27.23
C ASN A 539 -13.29 22.83 25.82
N VAL A 540 -12.01 22.63 25.51
CA VAL A 540 -11.52 22.06 24.25
C VAL A 540 -11.14 20.59 24.49
N PRO A 541 -11.68 19.63 23.72
CA PRO A 541 -11.30 18.23 23.82
C PRO A 541 -9.81 18.01 23.48
N ALA A 542 -9.17 17.05 24.16
CA ALA A 542 -7.76 16.71 23.91
C ALA A 542 -7.52 16.00 22.55
N THR A 543 -8.58 15.58 21.86
CA THR A 543 -8.52 14.89 20.57
C THR A 543 -8.39 15.84 19.38
N VAL A 544 -8.48 17.15 19.59
CA VAL A 544 -8.48 18.15 18.51
C VAL A 544 -7.06 18.63 18.26
N VAL A 545 -6.57 18.43 17.04
CA VAL A 545 -5.19 18.73 16.64
C VAL A 545 -5.08 19.61 15.40
N THR A 546 -6.20 19.90 14.73
CA THR A 546 -6.27 20.71 13.51
C THR A 546 -7.01 22.02 13.76
N ASP A 547 -6.55 23.10 13.15
CA ASP A 547 -7.25 24.39 13.16
C ASP A 547 -8.65 24.24 12.53
N THR A 548 -9.64 24.93 13.10
CA THR A 548 -11.04 24.81 12.67
C THR A 548 -11.83 26.11 12.88
N ARG A 549 -13.10 26.14 12.44
CA ARG A 549 -13.99 27.31 12.58
C ARG A 549 -14.60 27.39 13.97
N MET A 550 -14.63 28.61 14.50
CA MET A 550 -15.45 28.99 15.64
C MET A 550 -16.47 30.04 15.22
N ARG A 551 -17.71 29.94 15.70
CA ARG A 551 -18.78 30.92 15.49
C ARG A 551 -19.25 31.51 16.80
N VAL A 552 -19.24 32.84 16.90
CA VAL A 552 -19.76 33.62 18.03
C VAL A 552 -21.05 34.31 17.58
N VAL A 553 -22.15 34.08 18.30
CA VAL A 553 -23.44 34.72 17.99
C VAL A 553 -23.95 35.50 19.18
N MET A 554 -24.22 36.79 18.94
CA MET A 554 -24.91 37.69 19.86
C MET A 554 -26.31 38.01 19.33
N LYS A 555 -27.34 37.83 20.14
CA LYS A 555 -28.73 38.04 19.74
C LYS A 555 -29.57 38.72 20.82
N TYR A 556 -30.42 39.65 20.38
CA TYR A 556 -31.31 40.37 21.27
C TYR A 556 -32.31 39.44 21.99
N ASN A 557 -32.28 39.52 23.32
CA ASN A 557 -33.27 39.04 24.29
C ASN A 557 -33.65 37.55 24.25
N SER A 558 -32.96 36.74 23.44
CA SER A 558 -33.28 35.32 23.24
C SER A 558 -32.07 34.53 22.75
N ALA A 559 -32.03 33.24 23.08
CA ALA A 559 -30.95 32.37 22.64
C ALA A 559 -30.83 32.34 21.10
N PRO A 560 -29.60 32.47 20.56
CA PRO A 560 -29.34 32.25 19.14
C PRO A 560 -29.23 30.75 18.80
N SER A 561 -29.29 30.46 17.51
CA SER A 561 -28.89 29.17 16.92
C SER A 561 -27.60 29.38 16.11
N ALA A 562 -26.83 28.33 15.85
CA ALA A 562 -25.61 28.43 15.05
C ALA A 562 -25.90 28.83 13.60
N CYS A 563 -27.09 28.52 13.08
CA CYS A 563 -27.53 28.77 11.73
C CYS A 563 -28.81 29.62 11.68
N GLY A 564 -29.02 30.32 10.56
CA GLY A 564 -30.22 31.08 10.24
C GLY A 564 -30.10 32.57 10.57
N SER A 565 -31.18 33.31 10.30
CA SER A 565 -31.22 34.76 10.50
C SER A 565 -32.03 35.20 11.71
N PHE A 566 -31.70 36.36 12.27
CA PHE A 566 -32.42 36.98 13.38
C PHE A 566 -32.43 38.52 13.23
N ASN A 567 -33.28 39.22 13.98
CA ASN A 567 -33.50 40.64 13.69
C ASN A 567 -32.39 41.58 14.19
N TYR A 568 -31.85 41.34 15.38
CA TYR A 568 -31.03 42.29 16.15
C TYR A 568 -29.86 41.55 16.82
N GLY A 569 -28.63 42.04 16.62
CA GLY A 569 -27.38 41.44 17.10
C GLY A 569 -26.34 41.26 15.98
N GLU A 570 -25.41 40.32 16.14
CA GLU A 570 -24.30 40.10 15.20
C GLU A 570 -23.77 38.66 15.28
N VAL A 571 -23.17 38.20 14.18
CA VAL A 571 -22.47 36.91 14.05
C VAL A 571 -21.03 37.17 13.62
N GLU A 572 -20.07 36.50 14.25
CA GLU A 572 -18.66 36.53 13.86
C GLU A 572 -18.09 35.12 13.77
N ASP A 573 -17.38 34.83 12.68
CA ASP A 573 -16.67 33.57 12.48
C ASP A 573 -15.16 33.78 12.54
N TYR A 574 -14.46 32.91 13.26
CA TYR A 574 -13.01 32.94 13.47
C TYR A 574 -12.38 31.58 13.10
N THR A 575 -11.05 31.56 12.93
CA THR A 575 -10.27 30.33 12.97
C THR A 575 -9.71 30.16 14.38
N VAL A 576 -9.79 28.95 14.95
CA VAL A 576 -9.15 28.62 16.22
C VAL A 576 -7.97 27.69 15.98
N SER A 577 -6.92 27.85 16.78
CA SER A 577 -5.76 26.95 16.83
C SER A 577 -5.59 26.39 18.23
N PHE A 578 -5.00 25.20 18.32
CA PHE A 578 -4.94 24.45 19.57
C PHE A 578 -3.49 24.18 19.98
N SER A 579 -3.20 24.39 21.26
CA SER A 579 -1.93 24.02 21.88
C SER A 579 -2.16 23.07 23.06
N PRO A 580 -1.24 22.14 23.33
CA PRO A 580 -1.35 21.21 24.45
C PRO A 580 -1.57 21.90 25.79
#